data_AF-A0A2M7KCX6-F1
#
_entry.id   AF-A0A2M7KCX6-F1
#
_cell.length_a   1.000
_cell.length_b   1.000
_cell.length_c   1.000
_cell.angle_alpha   90.00
_cell.angle_beta   90.00
_cell.angle_gamma   90.00
#
_symmetry.space_group_name_H-M   'P 1'
#
loop_
_entity.id
_entity.type
_entity.pdbx_description
1 polymer ?
#
loop_
_entity_poly.entity_id
_entity_poly.type
_entity_poly.pdbx_seq_one_letter_code
_entity_poly.pdbx_strand_id
1 'polypeptide(L)' 'MLTRSDKEKLLSQHSACFWFTGLSGSGKSTLAIELEKELHKKGYLIKLL' A
#
# COMPACT_ATOMS: atom_id res chain seq x y z
N MET A 1 15.43 -18.84 -0.66
CA MET A 1 14.33 -17.96 -0.22
C MET A 1 14.66 -16.53 -0.61
N LEU A 2 13.70 -15.75 -1.13
CA LEU A 2 13.91 -14.32 -1.45
C LEU A 2 13.80 -13.46 -0.19
N THR A 3 14.78 -12.59 0.04
CA THR A 3 14.76 -11.63 1.16
C THR A 3 13.85 -10.43 0.85
N ARG A 4 13.60 -9.57 1.85
CA ARG A 4 12.91 -8.28 1.64
C ARG A 4 13.66 -7.42 0.61
N SER A 5 14.98 -7.33 0.71
CA SER A 5 15.78 -6.50 -0.20
C SER A 5 15.70 -7.01 -1.65
N ASP A 6 15.68 -8.33 -1.85
CA ASP A 6 15.54 -8.91 -3.20
C ASP A 6 14.19 -8.53 -3.83
N LYS A 7 13.11 -8.54 -3.05
CA LYS A 7 11.77 -8.15 -3.51
C LYS A 7 11.69 -6.65 -3.82
N GLU A 8 12.25 -5.81 -2.96
CA GLU A 8 12.27 -4.36 -3.17
C GLU A 8 13.10 -3.98 -4.41
N LYS A 9 14.24 -4.65 -4.63
CA LYS A 9 15.03 -4.50 -5.86
C LYS A 9 14.26 -4.96 -7.10
N LEU A 10 13.63 -6.13 -7.05
CA LEU A 10 12.86 -6.68 -8.17
C LEU A 10 11.71 -5.75 -8.59
N LEU A 11 11.00 -5.18 -7.62
CA LEU A 11 9.86 -4.30 -7.85
C LEU A 11 10.25 -2.83 -8.03
N SER A 12 11.54 -2.49 -7.87
CA SER A 12 12.03 -1.10 -7.86
C SER A 12 11.23 -0.18 -6.91
N GLN A 13 10.81 -0.71 -5.77
CA GLN A 13 10.03 0.02 -4.76
C GLN A 13 10.35 -0.45 -3.34
N HIS A 14 10.20 0.44 -2.36
CA HIS A 14 10.31 0.07 -0.95
C HIS A 14 8.98 -0.45 -0.40
N SER A 15 9.06 -1.45 0.48
CA SER A 15 7.88 -1.94 1.20
C SER A 15 7.54 -1.03 2.38
N ALA A 16 6.25 -0.67 2.48
CA ALA A 16 5.69 0.15 3.53
C ALA A 16 4.30 -0.37 3.94
N CYS A 17 3.89 -0.08 5.19
CA CYS A 17 2.57 -0.40 5.71
C CYS A 17 1.89 0.89 6.20
N PHE A 18 0.71 1.19 5.68
CA PHE A 18 -0.10 2.33 6.11
C PHE A 18 -1.23 1.84 7.01
N TRP A 19 -1.18 2.19 8.29
CA TRP A 19 -2.19 1.79 9.26
C TRP A 19 -3.21 2.90 9.51
N PHE A 20 -4.37 2.81 8.85
CA PHE A 20 -5.47 3.74 9.09
C PHE A 20 -6.24 3.38 10.35
N THR A 21 -6.34 4.31 11.29
CA THR A 21 -7.10 4.17 12.53
C THR A 21 -8.07 5.34 12.72
N GLY A 22 -9.16 5.10 13.46
CA GLY A 22 -10.24 6.06 13.66
C GLY A 22 -11.60 5.41 13.90
N LEU A 23 -12.56 6.20 14.37
CA LEU A 23 -13.93 5.76 14.70
C LEU A 23 -14.68 5.18 13.49
N SER A 24 -15.72 4.38 13.71
CA SER A 24 -16.59 3.93 12.62
C SER A 24 -17.16 5.15 11.86
N GLY A 25 -17.18 5.09 10.53
CA GLY A 25 -17.60 6.21 9.68
C GLY A 25 -16.56 7.32 9.46
N SER A 26 -15.38 7.27 10.08
CA SER A 26 -14.33 8.30 9.91
C SER A 26 -13.63 8.30 8.54
N GLY A 27 -14.09 7.52 7.56
CA GLY A 27 -13.55 7.50 6.20
C GLY A 27 -12.30 6.63 5.95
N LYS A 28 -11.87 5.79 6.90
CA LYS A 28 -10.68 4.90 6.74
C LYS A 28 -10.72 4.08 5.46
N SER A 29 -11.82 3.36 5.22
CA SER A 29 -11.97 2.50 4.04
C SER A 29 -12.01 3.32 2.75
N THR A 30 -12.64 4.49 2.77
CA THR A 30 -12.65 5.41 1.63
C THR A 30 -11.24 5.87 1.27
N LEU A 31 -10.45 6.29 2.26
CA LEU A 31 -9.05 6.69 2.05
C LEU A 31 -8.18 5.53 1.59
N ALA A 32 -8.35 4.33 2.16
CA ALA A 32 -7.59 3.15 1.78
C ALA A 32 -7.81 2.78 0.31
N ILE A 33 -9.06 2.77 -0.15
CA ILE A 33 -9.43 2.47 -1.55
C ILE A 33 -8.87 3.52 -2.51
N GLU A 34 -8.99 4.81 -2.18
CA GLU A 34 -8.49 5.85 -3.07
C GLU A 34 -6.96 5.87 -3.13
N LEU A 35 -6.29 5.64 -1.99
CA LEU A 35 -4.83 5.49 -1.95
C LEU A 35 -4.35 4.31 -2.81
N GLU A 36 -5.05 3.18 -2.76
CA GLU A 36 -4.75 2.01 -3.61
C GLU A 36 -4.82 2.37 -5.10
N LYS A 37 -5.91 3.02 -5.54
CA LYS A 37 -6.07 3.45 -6.93
C LYS A 37 -4.97 4.41 -7.35
N GLU A 38 -4.66 5.42 -6.54
CA GLU A 38 -3.67 6.45 -6.87
C GLU A 38 -2.25 5.89 -6.94
N LEU A 39 -1.87 4.98 -6.03
CA LEU A 39 -0.56 4.34 -6.08
C LEU A 39 -0.45 3.35 -7.24
N HIS A 40 -1.52 2.60 -7.53
CA HIS A 40 -1.56 1.72 -8.70
C HIS A 40 -1.42 2.50 -10.01
N LYS A 41 -2.11 3.65 -10.15
CA LYS A 41 -1.95 4.55 -11.32
C LYS A 41 -0.52 5.03 -11.52
N LYS A 42 0.25 5.16 -10.43
CA LYS A 42 1.66 5.55 -10.43
C LYS A 42 2.62 4.37 -10.66
N GLY A 43 2.11 3.15 -10.85
CA GLY A 43 2.91 1.95 -11.11
C GLY A 43 3.44 1.24 -9.86
N TYR A 44 2.99 1.62 -8.66
CA TYR A 44 3.37 0.93 -7.43
C TYR A 44 2.51 -0.32 -7.23
N LEU A 45 3.15 -1.42 -6.84
CA LEU A 45 2.44 -2.61 -6.38
C LEU A 45 1.94 -2.36 -4.95
N ILE A 46 0.62 -2.30 -4.80
CA ILE A 46 -0.10 -2.05 -3.55
C ILE A 46 -1.17 -3.13 -3.32
N LYS A 47 -1.52 -3.35 -2.05
CA LYS A 47 -2.59 -4.25 -1.65
C LYS A 47 -3.26 -3.74 -0.38
N LEU A 48 -4.58 -3.66 -0.40
CA LEU A 48 -5.39 -3.53 0.82
C LEU A 48 -5.49 -4.87 1.56
N LEU A 49 -5.36 -4.81 2.88
CA LEU A 49 -5.46 -5.97 3.80
C LEU A 49 -6.81 -5.97 4.52
#